data_AF-A0A2E9J3N3-F1
#
_entry.id   AF-A0A2E9J3N3-F1
#
_cell.length_a   1.000
_cell.length_b   1.000
_cell.length_c   1.000
_cell.angle_alpha   90.00
_cell.angle_beta   90.00
_cell.angle_gamma   90.00
#
_symmetry.space_group_name_H-M   'P 1'
#
loop_
_entity.id
_entity.type
_entity.pdbx_description
1 polymer ?
#
loop_
_entity_poly.entity_id
_entity_poly.type
_entity_poly.pdbx_seq_one_letter_code
_entity_poly.pdbx_strand_id
1 'polypeptide(L)' 'MASTAQRLDPRAMRWQSNGELDQGDLLELVCHLRNVECDQHSRELSRLGNQSIDQAQSPADDSEQAA' A
#
# COMPACT_ATOMS: atom_id res chain seq x y z
N MET A 1 -5.35 -8.54 20.71
CA MET A 1 -4.73 -9.66 19.99
C MET A 1 -3.72 -9.06 19.03
N ALA A 2 -2.43 -9.39 19.17
CA ALA A 2 -1.37 -8.79 18.39
C ALA A 2 -1.39 -9.33 16.96
N SER A 3 -1.61 -8.46 15.97
CA SER A 3 -1.56 -8.81 14.55
C SER A 3 -0.14 -9.22 14.18
N THR A 4 0.11 -10.53 14.11
CA THR A 4 1.37 -11.13 13.67
C THR A 4 1.51 -11.14 12.15
N ALA A 5 0.99 -10.11 11.46
CA ALA A 5 1.40 -9.84 10.09
C ALA A 5 2.86 -9.39 10.20
N GLN A 6 3.79 -10.34 10.09
CA GLN A 6 5.20 -10.02 9.86
C GLN A 6 5.19 -9.03 8.70
N ARG A 7 5.51 -7.78 9.03
CA ARG A 7 5.36 -6.65 8.13
C ARG A 7 6.33 -6.91 7.00
N LEU A 8 5.82 -7.38 5.87
CA LEU A 8 6.60 -7.52 4.64
C LEU A 8 7.33 -6.19 4.45
N ASP A 9 8.67 -6.23 4.47
CA ASP A 9 9.47 -5.05 4.21
C ASP A 9 9.63 -4.92 2.69
N PRO A 10 8.97 -3.94 2.04
CA PRO A 10 9.06 -3.77 0.60
C PRO A 10 10.48 -3.47 0.13
N ARG A 11 11.33 -2.96 1.03
CA ARG A 11 12.74 -2.65 0.76
C ARG A 11 13.63 -3.89 0.78
N ALA A 12 13.16 -4.99 1.37
CA ALA A 12 13.86 -6.27 1.41
C ALA A 12 13.49 -7.19 0.24
N MET A 13 12.40 -6.89 -0.49
CA MET A 13 11.99 -7.65 -1.67
C MET A 13 12.99 -7.50 -2.81
N ARG A 14 13.22 -8.59 -3.54
CA ARG A 14 14.12 -8.63 -4.68
C ARG A 14 13.40 -8.11 -5.91
N TRP A 15 13.86 -6.97 -6.39
CA TRP A 15 13.45 -6.39 -7.66
C TRP A 15 14.41 -6.83 -8.76
N GLN A 16 13.86 -7.26 -9.88
CA GLN A 16 14.58 -7.59 -11.09
C GLN A 16 14.92 -6.29 -11.86
N SER A 17 15.88 -6.37 -12.79
CA SER A 17 16.34 -5.21 -13.56
C SER A 17 15.27 -4.62 -14.49
N ASN A 18 14.21 -5.38 -14.79
CA ASN A 18 13.06 -4.92 -15.56
C ASN A 18 12.04 -4.14 -14.70
N GLY A 19 12.28 -3.99 -13.40
CA GLY A 19 11.36 -3.34 -12.47
C GLY A 19 10.24 -4.25 -11.96
N GLU A 20 10.26 -5.54 -12.28
CA GLU A 20 9.32 -6.53 -11.71
C GLU A 20 9.89 -7.15 -10.45
N LEU A 21 9.02 -7.69 -9.59
CA LEU A 21 9.43 -8.45 -8.43
C LEU A 21 9.93 -9.84 -8.85
N ASP A 22 10.88 -10.40 -8.10
CA ASP A 22 11.23 -11.82 -8.23
C ASP A 22 10.00 -12.71 -7.98
N GLN A 23 9.93 -13.85 -8.65
CA GLN A 23 8.78 -14.75 -8.57
C GLN A 23 8.51 -15.24 -7.13
N GLY A 24 9.55 -15.46 -6.33
CA GLY A 24 9.42 -15.88 -4.93
C GLY A 24 8.80 -14.78 -4.07
N ASP A 25 9.33 -13.57 -4.15
CA ASP A 25 8.83 -12.41 -3.41
C ASP A 25 7.41 -12.01 -3.86
N LEU A 26 7.09 -12.21 -5.15
CA LEU A 26 5.74 -11.96 -5.68
C LEU A 26 4.73 -12.93 -5.08
N LEU A 27 5.09 -14.21 -4.98
CA LEU A 27 4.25 -15.23 -4.35
C LEU A 27 4.00 -14.92 -2.87
N GLU A 28 5.05 -14.54 -2.14
CA GLU A 28 4.91 -14.17 -0.73
C GLU A 28 4.03 -12.93 -0.53
N LEU A 29 4.22 -11.90 -1.37
CA LEU A 29 3.39 -10.69 -1.36
C LEU A 29 1.92 -11.03 -1.61
N VAL A 30 1.62 -11.83 -2.64
CA VAL A 30 0.25 -12.24 -2.97
C VAL A 30 -0.38 -13.06 -1.84
N CYS A 31 0.37 -13.98 -1.23
CA CYS A 31 -0.11 -14.77 -0.09
C CYS A 31 -0.45 -13.87 1.11
N HIS A 32 0.40 -12.88 1.39
CA HIS A 32 0.15 -11.93 2.47
C HIS A 32 -1.07 -11.06 2.20
N LEU A 33 -1.20 -10.52 0.99
CA LEU A 33 -2.36 -9.71 0.61
C LEU A 33 -3.67 -10.51 0.72
N ARG A 34 -3.67 -11.79 0.31
CA ARG A 34 -4.83 -12.68 0.51
C ARG A 34 -5.18 -12.89 1.97
N ASN A 35 -4.20 -13.00 2.86
CA ASN A 35 -4.46 -13.13 4.29
C ASN A 35 -5.08 -11.85 4.87
N VAL A 36 -4.67 -10.69 4.37
CA VAL A 36 -5.27 -9.39 4.71
C VAL A 36 -6.70 -9.27 4.15
N GLU A 37 -7.00 -9.91 3.02
CA GLU A 37 -8.30 -9.84 2.34
C GLU A 37 -9.26 -11.00 2.66
N CYS A 38 -8.95 -11.80 3.69
CA CYS A 38 -9.83 -12.91 4.15
C CYS A 38 -11.26 -12.43 4.44
N ASP A 39 -12.25 -13.34 4.48
CA ASP A 39 -13.69 -13.00 4.61
C ASP A 39 -14.03 -12.02 5.76
N GLN A 40 -13.20 -12.02 6.82
CA GLN A 40 -13.29 -11.11 7.97
C GLN A 40 -12.92 -9.64 7.64
N HIS A 41 -12.11 -9.42 6.60
CA HIS A 41 -11.46 -8.15 6.21
C HIS A 41 -11.51 -7.91 4.69
N SER A 42 -12.49 -8.48 3.98
CA SER A 42 -12.64 -8.45 2.50
C SER A 42 -12.73 -7.06 1.85
N ARG A 43 -12.69 -5.98 2.63
CA ARG A 43 -12.72 -4.59 2.15
C ARG A 43 -11.44 -3.81 2.46
N GLU A 44 -10.44 -4.44 3.07
CA GLU A 44 -9.26 -3.75 3.57
C GLU A 44 -8.35 -3.27 2.44
N LEU A 45 -8.18 -4.05 1.36
CA LEU A 45 -7.39 -3.61 0.20
C LEU A 45 -8.06 -2.45 -0.54
N SER A 46 -9.38 -2.48 -0.72
CA SER A 46 -10.12 -1.34 -1.29
C SER A 46 -9.98 -0.09 -0.42
N ARG A 47 -10.04 -0.23 0.91
CA ARG A 47 -9.84 0.88 1.87
C ARG A 47 -8.44 1.48 1.77
N LEU A 48 -7.40 0.65 1.56
CA LEU A 48 -6.02 1.11 1.41
C LEU A 48 -5.78 1.78 0.05
N GLY A 49 -6.38 1.27 -1.04
CA GLY A 49 -6.29 1.88 -2.36
C GLY A 49 -6.89 3.29 -2.42
N ASN A 50 -7.97 3.54 -1.68
CA ASN A 50 -8.64 4.84 -1.67
C ASN A 50 -7.92 5.91 -0.84
N GLN A 51 -7.22 5.53 0.23
CA GLN A 51 -6.50 6.49 1.07
C GLN A 51 -5.32 7.18 0.37
N SER A 52 -4.74 6.54 -0.65
CA SER A 52 -3.67 7.15 -1.45
C SER A 52 -4.16 8.33 -2.32
N ILE A 53 -5.46 8.45 -2.55
CA ILE A 53 -6.04 9.49 -3.41
C ILE A 53 -6.35 10.75 -2.59
N ASP A 54 -6.76 10.60 -1.32
CA ASP A 54 -7.11 11.73 -0.45
C ASP A 54 -5.90 12.53 0.06
N GLN A 55 -4.68 11.97 0.09
CA GLN A 55 -3.48 12.74 0.49
C GLN A 55 -2.86 13.59 -0.63
N ALA A 56 -3.32 13.45 -1.88
CA ALA A 56 -2.80 14.23 -3.00
C ALA A 56 -3.53 15.57 -3.22
N GLN A 57 -4.55 15.89 -2.43
CA GLN A 57 -5.30 17.15 -2.52
C GLN A 57 -5.20 17.95 -1.21
N SER A 58 -4.03 18.53 -0.94
CA SER A 58 -3.99 19.79 -0.18
C SER A 58 -4.08 20.92 -1.20
N PRO A 59 -5.18 21.69 -1.25
CA PRO A 59 -5.32 22.79 -2.19
C PRO A 59 -4.29 23.87 -1.90
N ALA A 60 -3.74 24.44 -2.98
CA ALA A 60 -2.92 25.63 -2.94
C ALA A 60 -3.66 26.75 -2.21
N ASP A 61 -3.08 27.23 -1.12
CA ASP A 61 -3.51 28.47 -0.47
C ASP A 61 -2.96 29.63 -1.33
N ASP A 62 -3.81 30.11 -2.23
CA ASP A 62 -3.59 31.29 -3.06
C ASP A 62 -3.71 32.52 -2.14
N SER A 63 -2.59 32.89 -1.51
CA SER A 63 -2.48 34.13 -0.75
C SER A 63 -2.33 35.32 -1.70
N GLU A 64 -3.43 35.71 -2.36
CA GLU A 64 -3.61 37.06 -2.89
C GLU A 64 -4.36 37.89 -1.84
N GLN A 65 -3.63 38.71 -1.08
CA GLN A 65 -4.25 39.72 -0.23
C GLN A 65 -3.58 41.08 -0.47
N ALA A 66 -4.40 41.94 -1.07
CA ALA A 66 -4.14 43.31 -1.46
C ALA A 66 -3.69 44.20 -0.29
N ALA A 67 -2.83 45.16 -0.61
CA ALA A 67 -2.76 46.49 0.02
C ALA A 67 -2.34 47.52 -1.02
#